data_AF-A3FAN5-F1
#
_entry.id   AF-A3FAN5-F1
#
_cell.length_a   1.000
_cell.length_b   1.000
_cell.length_c   1.000
_cell.angle_alpha   90.00
_cell.angle_beta   90.00
_cell.angle_gamma   90.00
#
_symmetry.space_group_name_H-M   'P 1'
#
loop_
_entity.id
_entity.type
_entity.pdbx_description
1 polymer ?
#
loop_
_entity_poly.entity_id
_entity_poly.type
_entity_poly.pdbx_seq_one_letter_code
_entity_poly.pdbx_strand_id
1 'polypeptide(L)'
;FLPQFTFWGWQLVIVLAAVTLPLGLTQGKEYAELIWPIDILITLIWVAYAIVFFGGIATRKVKHIYVANWFYGAFILAVALLHIVNSLAVPSTFTSSYPVYAGAIDAMVQWWYGHNAVGFFLTAAFLGMMYYFVPKQAGRPVYSYRLSVVHFWALIFTYMWAGPHHLHYTALPDWTQSLGMVFSLILFAPSWGGMINGIMTLSGAWHKLRTDPILKFLVVSLSFYGMSTFEGPMMSIKSVNALSHYTDWTVGHFYSGALGWVGFVIFGSMYYLIPRLFGRKEMYSVKLIETHFWIATIGIVLYIASMWISGVMQGLMWGALNDDGTLTYSFVESVKQSMIFYQIRFTGGLLYLVGMLLMAYNMYRTIAAG
;
A
#
# COMPACT_ATOMS: atom_id res chain seq x y z
N PHE A 1 29.13 1.68 5.49
CA PHE A 1 29.10 0.83 4.29
C PHE A 1 27.72 0.23 4.05
N LEU A 2 27.22 -0.74 4.83
CA LEU A 2 25.94 -1.43 4.52
C LEU A 2 24.72 -0.50 4.32
N PRO A 3 24.47 0.54 5.15
CA PRO A 3 23.34 1.46 4.89
C PRO A 3 23.46 2.26 3.58
N GLN A 4 24.68 2.59 3.16
CA GLN A 4 24.93 3.26 1.88
C GLN A 4 24.79 2.28 0.71
N PHE A 5 25.23 1.04 0.89
CA PHE A 5 25.01 -0.03 -0.09
C PHE A 5 23.52 -0.28 -0.31
N THR A 6 22.72 -0.34 0.77
CA THR A 6 21.26 -0.51 0.63
C THR A 6 20.62 0.69 -0.07
N PHE A 7 21.07 1.91 0.22
CA PHE A 7 20.58 3.11 -0.44
C PHE A 7 20.89 3.08 -1.95
N TRP A 8 22.17 3.04 -2.33
CA TRP A 8 22.57 3.10 -3.74
C TRP A 8 22.14 1.87 -4.54
N GLY A 9 22.13 0.68 -3.91
CA GLY A 9 21.59 -0.52 -4.52
C GLY A 9 20.10 -0.35 -4.84
N TRP A 10 19.29 0.18 -3.91
CA TRP A 10 17.87 0.41 -4.16
C TRP A 10 17.63 1.47 -5.24
N GLN A 11 18.45 2.54 -5.27
CA GLN A 11 18.41 3.51 -6.37
C GLN A 11 18.71 2.85 -7.72
N LEU A 12 19.69 1.94 -7.78
CA LEU A 12 20.00 1.18 -8.99
C LEU A 12 18.83 0.29 -9.43
N VAL A 13 18.16 -0.41 -8.50
CA VAL A 13 16.95 -1.20 -8.81
C VAL A 13 15.87 -0.32 -9.44
N ILE A 14 15.60 0.86 -8.88
CA ILE A 14 14.60 1.80 -9.41
C ILE A 14 14.97 2.27 -10.82
N VAL A 15 16.25 2.62 -11.05
CA VAL A 15 16.73 3.04 -12.37
C VAL A 15 16.61 1.90 -13.37
N LEU A 16 16.97 0.68 -12.98
CA LEU A 16 16.84 -0.50 -13.84
C LEU A 16 15.36 -0.73 -14.19
N ALA A 17 14.44 -0.67 -13.23
CA ALA A 17 13.01 -0.77 -13.50
C ALA A 17 12.50 0.30 -14.49
N ALA A 18 12.93 1.55 -14.30
CA ALA A 18 12.56 2.66 -15.18
C ALA A 18 13.08 2.50 -16.62
N VAL A 19 14.15 1.73 -16.82
CA VAL A 19 14.72 1.43 -18.15
C VAL A 19 14.13 0.14 -18.72
N THR A 20 14.06 -0.95 -17.96
CA THR A 20 13.69 -2.27 -18.48
C THR A 20 12.21 -2.40 -18.79
N LEU A 21 11.33 -1.81 -17.97
CA LEU A 21 9.87 -1.93 -18.18
C LEU A 21 9.42 -1.26 -19.50
N PRO A 22 9.84 -0.02 -19.84
CA PRO A 22 9.51 0.58 -21.14
C PRO A 22 10.12 -0.14 -22.34
N LEU A 23 11.22 -0.89 -22.16
CA LEU A 23 11.80 -1.75 -23.19
C LEU A 23 11.02 -3.06 -23.39
N GLY A 24 9.93 -3.26 -22.65
CA GLY A 24 9.10 -4.47 -22.72
C GLY A 24 9.69 -5.68 -21.99
N LEU A 25 10.75 -5.47 -21.19
CA LEU A 25 11.39 -6.53 -20.42
C LEU A 25 10.63 -6.72 -19.11
N THR A 26 9.66 -7.64 -19.13
CA THR A 26 8.79 -7.94 -17.99
C THR A 26 8.51 -9.44 -17.85
N GLN A 27 8.35 -9.91 -16.62
CA GLN A 27 7.84 -11.26 -16.33
C GLN A 27 6.31 -11.37 -16.50
N GLY A 28 5.60 -10.25 -16.62
CA GLY A 28 4.13 -10.24 -16.72
C GLY A 28 3.39 -10.57 -15.42
N LYS A 29 4.11 -10.63 -14.29
CA LYS A 29 3.56 -10.82 -12.95
C LYS A 29 3.39 -9.49 -12.24
N GLU A 30 2.19 -9.18 -11.79
CA GLU A 30 1.90 -7.93 -11.07
C GLU A 30 2.77 -7.78 -9.82
N TYR A 31 3.36 -6.60 -9.65
CA TYR A 31 4.30 -6.26 -8.58
C TYR A 31 5.60 -7.10 -8.57
N ALA A 32 5.83 -7.95 -9.57
CA ALA A 32 7.02 -8.78 -9.77
C ALA A 32 7.45 -8.76 -11.24
N GLU A 33 7.34 -7.59 -11.88
CA GLU A 33 7.54 -7.45 -13.31
C GLU A 33 9.01 -7.52 -13.73
N LEU A 34 9.93 -7.18 -12.84
CA LEU A 34 11.35 -7.00 -13.18
C LEU A 34 12.01 -8.33 -13.57
N ILE A 35 12.98 -8.29 -14.49
CA ILE A 35 13.67 -9.49 -14.97
C ILE A 35 14.56 -10.14 -13.89
N TRP A 36 14.81 -11.44 -14.01
CA TRP A 36 15.51 -12.24 -12.99
C TRP A 36 16.87 -11.69 -12.49
N PRO A 37 17.73 -11.00 -13.28
CA PRO A 37 18.94 -10.40 -12.74
C PRO A 37 18.64 -9.30 -11.72
N ILE A 38 17.54 -8.57 -11.92
CA ILE A 38 17.08 -7.53 -11.00
C ILE A 38 16.47 -8.16 -9.74
N ASP A 39 15.79 -9.31 -9.85
CA ASP A 39 15.28 -10.04 -8.68
C ASP A 39 16.40 -10.50 -7.75
N ILE A 40 17.52 -10.98 -8.32
CA ILE A 40 18.72 -11.32 -7.55
C ILE A 40 19.29 -10.08 -6.89
N LEU A 41 19.42 -8.97 -7.63
CA LEU A 41 19.90 -7.70 -7.10
C LEU A 41 19.04 -7.22 -5.92
N ILE A 42 17.71 -7.24 -6.07
CA ILE A 42 16.75 -6.92 -5.01
C ILE A 42 17.00 -7.82 -3.80
N THR A 43 17.15 -9.14 -4.00
CA THR A 43 17.40 -10.09 -2.90
C THR A 43 18.66 -9.72 -2.12
N LEU A 44 19.77 -9.42 -2.81
CA LEU A 44 21.04 -9.04 -2.17
C LEU A 44 20.92 -7.74 -1.38
N ILE A 45 20.27 -6.73 -1.95
CA ILE A 45 20.02 -5.44 -1.28
C ILE A 45 19.12 -5.63 -0.06
N TRP A 46 18.09 -6.45 -0.20
CA TRP A 46 17.12 -6.70 0.87
C TRP A 46 17.72 -7.46 2.04
N VAL A 47 18.60 -8.43 1.77
CA VAL A 47 19.39 -9.11 2.79
C VAL A 47 20.29 -8.13 3.53
N ALA A 48 20.98 -7.23 2.82
CA ALA A 48 21.79 -6.19 3.44
C ALA A 48 20.92 -5.24 4.30
N TYR A 49 19.73 -4.88 3.85
CA TYR A 49 18.77 -4.07 4.60
C TYR A 49 18.29 -4.78 5.87
N ALA A 50 18.01 -6.09 5.79
CA ALA A 50 17.65 -6.91 6.95
C ALA A 50 18.78 -6.94 7.99
N ILE A 51 20.03 -7.13 7.56
CA ILE A 51 21.20 -7.11 8.45
C ILE A 51 21.33 -5.75 9.15
N VAL A 52 21.18 -4.64 8.42
CA VAL A 52 21.24 -3.29 9.00
C VAL A 52 20.14 -3.10 10.04
N PHE A 53 18.91 -3.47 9.73
CA PHE A 53 17.76 -3.29 10.61
C PHE A 53 17.83 -4.16 11.87
N PHE A 54 17.98 -5.48 11.69
CA PHE A 54 18.05 -6.42 12.82
C PHE A 54 19.34 -6.27 13.63
N GLY A 55 20.46 -5.92 12.99
CA GLY A 55 21.69 -5.54 13.69
C GLY A 55 21.47 -4.34 14.61
N GLY A 56 20.74 -3.32 14.15
CA GLY A 56 20.36 -2.18 14.98
C GLY A 56 19.49 -2.56 16.19
N ILE A 57 18.56 -3.52 16.00
CA ILE A 57 17.76 -4.08 17.11
C ILE A 57 18.62 -4.88 18.09
N ALA A 58 19.62 -5.61 17.60
CA ALA A 58 20.52 -6.42 18.43
C ALA A 58 21.39 -5.53 19.32
N THR A 59 21.84 -4.38 18.83
CA THR A 59 22.66 -3.41 19.59
C THR A 59 21.84 -2.37 20.35
N ARG A 60 20.54 -2.60 20.55
CA ARG A 60 19.66 -1.64 21.25
C ARG A 60 20.08 -1.43 22.70
N LYS A 61 19.83 -0.23 23.23
CA LYS A 61 20.10 0.11 24.64
C LYS A 61 18.96 -0.28 25.58
N VAL A 62 17.73 -0.26 25.10
CA VAL A 62 16.52 -0.52 25.90
C VAL A 62 16.15 -2.01 25.82
N LYS A 63 15.68 -2.58 26.94
CA LYS A 63 15.36 -4.02 27.01
C LYS A 63 14.25 -4.42 26.02
N HIS A 64 13.17 -3.64 25.97
CA HIS A 64 12.01 -3.90 25.13
C HIS A 64 12.20 -3.35 23.71
N ILE A 65 11.73 -4.11 22.72
CA ILE A 65 11.65 -3.67 21.33
C ILE A 65 10.30 -2.98 21.13
N TYR A 66 10.31 -1.77 20.61
CA TYR A 66 9.09 -1.01 20.37
C TYR A 66 8.24 -1.64 19.26
N VAL A 67 6.91 -1.52 19.35
CA VAL A 67 5.95 -2.18 18.45
C VAL A 67 6.15 -1.77 16.99
N ALA A 68 6.54 -0.53 16.71
CA ALA A 68 6.89 -0.11 15.35
C ALA A 68 7.94 -1.04 14.71
N ASN A 69 8.91 -1.50 15.50
CA ASN A 69 9.96 -2.39 15.02
C ASN A 69 9.48 -3.84 14.86
N TRP A 70 8.39 -4.25 15.52
CA TRP A 70 7.76 -5.55 15.26
C TRP A 70 7.17 -5.55 13.85
N PHE A 71 6.44 -4.49 13.49
CA PHE A 71 5.89 -4.29 12.17
C PHE A 71 6.97 -4.21 11.09
N TYR A 72 8.03 -3.41 11.28
CA TYR A 72 9.15 -3.36 10.34
C TYR A 72 9.88 -4.71 10.24
N GLY A 73 10.12 -5.39 11.35
CA GLY A 73 10.76 -6.71 11.33
C GLY A 73 9.94 -7.74 10.57
N ALA A 74 8.63 -7.78 10.79
CA ALA A 74 7.72 -8.66 10.07
C ALA A 74 7.67 -8.32 8.57
N PHE A 75 7.59 -7.03 8.24
CA PHE A 75 7.66 -6.52 6.86
C PHE A 75 8.92 -7.02 6.14
N ILE A 76 10.10 -6.83 6.75
CA ILE A 76 11.38 -7.18 6.13
C ILE A 76 11.45 -8.68 5.84
N LEU A 77 11.10 -9.51 6.83
CA LEU A 77 11.17 -10.97 6.71
C LEU A 77 10.14 -11.51 5.73
N ALA A 78 8.90 -11.05 5.81
CA ALA A 78 7.85 -11.50 4.92
C ALA A 78 8.15 -11.09 3.46
N VAL A 79 8.53 -9.84 3.21
CA VAL A 79 8.84 -9.39 1.83
C VAL A 79 10.01 -10.19 1.24
N ALA A 80 11.04 -10.52 2.04
CA ALA A 80 12.13 -11.38 1.57
C ALA A 80 11.61 -12.77 1.13
N LEU A 81 10.78 -13.40 1.97
CA LEU A 81 10.18 -14.70 1.68
C LEU A 81 9.30 -14.65 0.42
N LEU A 82 8.43 -13.64 0.34
CA LEU A 82 7.49 -13.42 -0.76
C LEU A 82 8.24 -13.22 -2.08
N HIS A 83 9.24 -12.33 -2.09
CA HIS A 83 10.06 -12.02 -3.26
C HIS A 83 10.78 -13.26 -3.78
N ILE A 84 11.46 -14.01 -2.90
CA ILE A 84 12.22 -15.19 -3.30
C ILE A 84 11.30 -16.27 -3.89
N VAL A 85 10.16 -16.54 -3.25
CA VAL A 85 9.26 -17.62 -3.68
C VAL A 85 8.55 -17.27 -4.99
N ASN A 86 8.00 -16.06 -5.15
CA ASN A 86 7.28 -15.70 -6.38
C ASN A 86 8.21 -15.55 -7.60
N SER A 87 9.46 -15.14 -7.36
CA SER A 87 10.47 -14.90 -8.40
C SER A 87 11.25 -16.16 -8.78
N LEU A 88 10.87 -17.35 -8.28
CA LEU A 88 11.44 -18.60 -8.75
C LEU A 88 11.09 -18.80 -10.23
N ALA A 89 12.10 -18.67 -11.08
CA ALA A 89 11.98 -18.78 -12.51
C ALA A 89 13.22 -19.46 -13.11
N VAL A 90 13.04 -20.12 -14.25
CA VAL A 90 14.14 -20.69 -15.05
C VAL A 90 14.55 -19.65 -16.09
N PRO A 91 15.78 -19.10 -16.02
CA PRO A 91 16.29 -18.18 -17.04
C PRO A 91 16.37 -18.87 -18.40
N SER A 92 15.76 -18.27 -19.42
CA SER A 92 15.92 -18.68 -20.82
C SER A 92 17.00 -17.84 -21.52
N THR A 93 17.10 -16.56 -21.16
CA THR A 93 18.15 -15.64 -21.59
C THR A 93 18.54 -14.71 -20.42
N PHE A 94 19.47 -13.78 -20.65
CA PHE A 94 19.79 -12.76 -19.63
C PHE A 94 18.60 -11.85 -19.30
N THR A 95 17.69 -11.63 -20.24
CA THR A 95 16.56 -10.69 -20.12
C THR A 95 15.21 -11.39 -20.02
N SER A 96 15.17 -12.72 -20.00
CA SER A 96 13.93 -13.49 -20.00
C SER A 96 14.03 -14.73 -19.14
N SER A 97 12.94 -15.05 -18.47
CA SER A 97 12.79 -16.20 -17.59
C SER A 97 11.33 -16.67 -17.61
N TYR A 98 11.13 -17.96 -17.33
CA TYR A 98 9.79 -18.54 -17.19
C TYR A 98 9.56 -18.95 -15.74
N PRO A 99 8.42 -18.60 -15.11
CA PRO A 99 8.10 -19.03 -13.75
C PRO A 99 8.18 -20.55 -13.60
N VAL A 100 8.62 -21.03 -12.43
CA VAL A 100 8.61 -22.49 -12.13
C VAL A 100 7.19 -23.04 -11.93
N TYR A 101 6.22 -22.16 -11.75
CA TYR A 101 4.81 -22.48 -11.57
C TYR A 101 4.02 -22.24 -12.85
N ALA A 102 2.84 -22.86 -12.98
CA ALA A 102 1.92 -22.62 -14.09
C ALA A 102 0.45 -22.67 -13.66
N GLY A 103 -0.43 -22.08 -14.46
CA GLY A 103 -1.89 -22.16 -14.30
C GLY A 103 -2.39 -21.70 -12.92
N ALA A 104 -3.30 -22.45 -12.32
CA ALA A 104 -3.89 -22.11 -11.02
C ALA A 104 -2.86 -22.07 -9.88
N ILE A 105 -1.76 -22.83 -9.97
CA ILE A 105 -0.68 -22.80 -8.98
C ILE A 105 0.08 -21.47 -9.09
N ASP A 106 0.44 -21.06 -10.31
CA ASP A 106 1.11 -19.78 -10.50
C ASP A 106 0.22 -18.61 -10.07
N ALA A 107 -1.08 -18.67 -10.38
CA ALA A 107 -2.05 -17.69 -9.92
C ALA A 107 -2.09 -17.60 -8.39
N MET A 108 -2.09 -18.75 -7.68
CA MET A 108 -2.08 -18.77 -6.21
C MET A 108 -0.80 -18.15 -5.67
N VAL A 109 0.38 -18.58 -6.16
CA VAL A 109 1.66 -18.03 -5.71
C VAL A 109 1.74 -16.54 -6.00
N GLN A 110 1.29 -16.11 -7.18
CA GLN A 110 1.25 -14.73 -7.61
C GLN A 110 0.38 -13.86 -6.69
N TRP A 111 -0.80 -14.33 -6.28
CA TRP A 111 -1.68 -13.52 -5.42
C TRP A 111 -1.43 -13.71 -3.93
N TRP A 112 -0.82 -14.83 -3.52
CA TRP A 112 -0.17 -14.91 -2.22
C TRP A 112 0.94 -13.86 -2.12
N TYR A 113 1.76 -13.71 -3.16
CA TYR A 113 2.76 -12.64 -3.26
C TYR A 113 2.11 -11.25 -3.31
N GLY A 114 1.28 -10.97 -4.30
CA GLY A 114 0.74 -9.65 -4.58
C GLY A 114 -0.07 -9.08 -3.42
N HIS A 115 -0.94 -9.90 -2.80
CA HIS A 115 -1.69 -9.45 -1.63
C HIS A 115 -0.78 -9.17 -0.44
N ASN A 116 0.19 -10.05 -0.16
CA ASN A 116 1.11 -9.84 0.96
C ASN A 116 2.18 -8.78 0.66
N ALA A 117 2.44 -8.44 -0.60
CA ALA A 117 3.20 -7.23 -0.95
C ALA A 117 2.44 -6.01 -0.41
N VAL A 118 1.13 -5.89 -0.67
CA VAL A 118 0.32 -4.83 -0.06
C VAL A 118 0.23 -4.99 1.47
N GLY A 119 0.11 -6.21 1.98
CA GLY A 119 -0.04 -6.47 3.42
C GLY A 119 1.18 -6.19 4.28
N PHE A 120 2.37 -6.51 3.77
CA PHE A 120 3.61 -6.34 4.52
C PHE A 120 4.34 -5.08 4.10
N PHE A 121 4.47 -4.83 2.80
CA PHE A 121 5.13 -3.63 2.28
C PHE A 121 4.26 -2.39 2.48
N LEU A 122 2.99 -2.42 2.07
CA LEU A 122 2.10 -1.23 2.10
C LEU A 122 1.25 -1.10 3.37
N THR A 123 1.12 -2.15 4.18
CA THR A 123 0.39 -2.10 5.45
C THR A 123 1.33 -2.22 6.65
N ALA A 124 2.05 -3.34 6.82
CA ALA A 124 2.88 -3.53 8.00
C ALA A 124 3.98 -2.46 8.14
N ALA A 125 4.77 -2.19 7.09
CA ALA A 125 5.82 -1.17 7.15
C ALA A 125 5.25 0.22 7.52
N PHE A 126 4.08 0.56 6.99
CA PHE A 126 3.42 1.85 7.22
C PHE A 126 2.69 1.93 8.56
N LEU A 127 2.23 0.80 9.11
CA LEU A 127 1.86 0.72 10.53
C LEU A 127 3.08 0.96 11.43
N GLY A 128 4.27 0.49 11.03
CA GLY A 128 5.54 0.83 11.67
C GLY A 128 5.80 2.35 11.68
N MET A 129 5.59 3.03 10.55
CA MET A 129 5.64 4.49 10.47
C MET A 129 4.60 5.13 11.40
N MET A 130 3.35 4.72 11.31
CA MET A 130 2.26 5.25 12.14
C MET A 130 2.57 5.14 13.63
N TYR A 131 3.03 3.98 14.09
CA TYR A 131 3.38 3.74 15.48
C TYR A 131 4.49 4.66 15.97
N TYR A 132 5.39 5.11 15.10
CA TYR A 132 6.40 6.09 15.49
C TYR A 132 5.88 7.53 15.39
N PHE A 133 5.37 7.93 14.23
CA PHE A 133 5.12 9.34 13.92
C PHE A 133 3.84 9.90 14.54
N VAL A 134 2.77 9.09 14.67
CA VAL A 134 1.51 9.56 15.31
C VAL A 134 1.72 9.98 16.76
N PRO A 135 2.17 9.10 17.69
CA PRO A 135 2.36 9.50 19.07
C PRO A 135 3.40 10.61 19.21
N LYS A 136 4.44 10.60 18.35
CA LYS A 136 5.52 11.58 18.40
C LYS A 136 5.07 12.98 17.98
N GLN A 137 4.27 13.11 16.92
CA GLN A 137 3.72 14.40 16.49
C GLN A 137 2.57 14.86 17.39
N ALA A 138 1.71 13.92 17.83
CA ALA A 138 0.64 14.23 18.77
C ALA A 138 1.16 14.63 20.16
N GLY A 139 2.36 14.19 20.55
CA GLY A 139 2.89 14.35 21.90
C GLY A 139 2.07 13.58 22.92
N ARG A 140 1.60 12.38 22.55
CA ARG A 140 0.72 11.53 23.35
C ARG A 140 1.29 10.12 23.45
N PRO A 141 1.09 9.40 24.57
CA PRO A 141 1.41 7.99 24.64
C PRO A 141 0.49 7.20 23.71
N VAL A 142 1.00 6.09 23.16
CA VAL A 142 0.18 5.15 22.40
C VAL A 142 -0.98 4.67 23.26
N TYR A 143 -2.18 4.64 22.67
CA TYR A 143 -3.42 4.36 23.39
C TYR A 143 -3.44 3.00 24.11
N SER A 144 -3.21 1.89 23.40
CA SER A 144 -3.33 0.55 23.99
C SER A 144 -2.24 -0.40 23.54
N TYR A 145 -1.32 -0.72 24.46
CA TYR A 145 -0.30 -1.73 24.24
C TYR A 145 -0.90 -3.14 24.05
N ARG A 146 -1.97 -3.49 24.77
CA ARG A 146 -2.63 -4.80 24.59
C ARG A 146 -3.21 -4.93 23.19
N LEU A 147 -3.83 -3.85 22.69
CA LEU A 147 -4.30 -3.81 21.32
C LEU A 147 -3.13 -3.95 20.36
N SER A 148 -2.00 -3.25 20.59
CA SER A 148 -0.74 -3.38 19.83
C SER A 148 -0.31 -4.84 19.67
N VAL A 149 -0.33 -5.63 20.74
CA VAL A 149 0.02 -7.06 20.71
C VAL A 149 -0.99 -7.87 19.89
N VAL A 150 -2.28 -7.74 20.20
CA VAL A 150 -3.33 -8.54 19.56
C VAL A 150 -3.40 -8.25 18.06
N HIS A 151 -3.46 -6.98 17.68
CA HIS A 151 -3.60 -6.62 16.28
C HIS A 151 -2.32 -6.92 15.48
N PHE A 152 -1.12 -6.81 16.08
CA PHE A 152 0.11 -7.23 15.40
C PHE A 152 0.08 -8.72 15.04
N TRP A 153 -0.09 -9.60 16.02
CA TRP A 153 -0.03 -11.04 15.78
C TRP A 153 -1.17 -11.54 14.90
N ALA A 154 -2.39 -11.06 15.15
CA ALA A 154 -3.54 -11.43 14.33
C ALA A 154 -3.37 -10.91 12.89
N LEU A 155 -2.89 -9.68 12.67
CA LEU A 155 -2.69 -9.13 11.33
C LEU A 155 -1.63 -9.92 10.56
N ILE A 156 -0.44 -10.10 11.13
CA ILE A 156 0.68 -10.76 10.46
C ILE A 156 0.37 -12.23 10.13
N PHE A 157 -0.38 -12.92 11.00
CA PHE A 157 -0.83 -14.29 10.72
C PHE A 157 -1.90 -14.35 9.64
N THR A 158 -2.94 -13.52 9.74
CA THR A 158 -4.12 -13.61 8.86
C THR A 158 -3.86 -13.10 7.44
N TYR A 159 -3.01 -12.08 7.27
CA TYR A 159 -2.69 -11.52 5.95
C TYR A 159 -2.15 -12.57 4.97
N MET A 160 -1.37 -13.54 5.48
CA MET A 160 -0.77 -14.60 4.68
C MET A 160 -1.80 -15.50 3.97
N TRP A 161 -3.05 -15.51 4.43
CA TRP A 161 -4.13 -16.34 3.89
C TRP A 161 -5.04 -15.62 2.89
N ALA A 162 -4.97 -14.30 2.79
CA ALA A 162 -5.95 -13.52 2.04
C ALA A 162 -5.70 -13.49 0.52
N GLY A 163 -4.56 -14.01 0.03
CA GLY A 163 -4.24 -14.07 -1.40
C GLY A 163 -5.37 -14.58 -2.33
N PRO A 164 -6.07 -15.68 -2.03
CA PRO A 164 -7.11 -16.22 -2.90
C PRO A 164 -8.33 -15.31 -3.12
N HIS A 165 -8.49 -14.21 -2.38
CA HIS A 165 -9.57 -13.24 -2.63
C HIS A 165 -9.46 -12.49 -3.97
N HIS A 166 -8.28 -12.55 -4.60
CA HIS A 166 -8.04 -12.06 -5.95
C HIS A 166 -8.49 -13.05 -7.02
N LEU A 167 -8.88 -14.27 -6.62
CA LEU A 167 -9.07 -15.41 -7.51
C LEU A 167 -10.46 -16.04 -7.36
N HIS A 168 -11.44 -15.25 -6.91
CA HIS A 168 -12.82 -15.71 -6.81
C HIS A 168 -13.43 -15.98 -8.18
N TYR A 169 -14.18 -17.08 -8.29
CA TYR A 169 -14.79 -17.54 -9.54
C TYR A 169 -13.81 -17.70 -10.71
N THR A 170 -12.54 -18.02 -10.40
CA THR A 170 -11.52 -18.39 -11.39
C THR A 170 -11.32 -19.91 -11.43
N ALA A 171 -10.33 -20.37 -12.21
CA ALA A 171 -9.91 -21.77 -12.24
C ALA A 171 -9.26 -22.27 -10.94
N LEU A 172 -9.04 -21.40 -9.94
CA LEU A 172 -8.52 -21.79 -8.64
C LEU A 172 -9.55 -22.66 -7.87
N PRO A 173 -9.16 -23.75 -7.19
CA PRO A 173 -10.10 -24.61 -6.47
C PRO A 173 -10.98 -23.87 -5.44
N ASP A 174 -12.27 -24.20 -5.39
CA ASP A 174 -13.25 -23.51 -4.54
C ASP A 174 -12.88 -23.43 -3.06
N TRP A 175 -12.24 -24.48 -2.52
CA TRP A 175 -11.83 -24.52 -1.12
C TRP A 175 -10.78 -23.45 -0.80
N THR A 176 -9.82 -23.20 -1.71
CA THR A 176 -8.82 -22.14 -1.53
C THR A 176 -9.46 -20.76 -1.62
N GLN A 177 -10.39 -20.57 -2.54
CA GLN A 177 -11.14 -19.31 -2.66
C GLN A 177 -11.89 -19.01 -1.37
N SER A 178 -12.63 -20.00 -0.83
CA SER A 178 -13.38 -19.85 0.42
C SER A 178 -12.46 -19.58 1.62
N LEU A 179 -11.27 -20.18 1.65
CA LEU A 179 -10.27 -19.89 2.67
C LEU A 179 -9.80 -18.43 2.62
N GLY A 180 -9.49 -17.93 1.42
CA GLY A 180 -9.12 -16.52 1.22
C GLY A 180 -10.22 -15.55 1.64
N MET A 181 -11.48 -15.84 1.30
CA MET A 181 -12.64 -15.05 1.73
C MET A 181 -12.77 -15.01 3.25
N VAL A 182 -12.76 -16.18 3.92
CA VAL A 182 -12.94 -16.25 5.39
C VAL A 182 -11.81 -15.51 6.12
N PHE A 183 -10.56 -15.72 5.72
CA PHE A 183 -9.45 -15.03 6.37
C PHE A 183 -9.41 -13.54 6.08
N SER A 184 -9.86 -13.10 4.89
CA SER A 184 -10.01 -11.67 4.57
C SER A 184 -11.08 -11.00 5.43
N LEU A 185 -12.19 -11.70 5.73
CA LEU A 185 -13.20 -11.22 6.67
C LEU A 185 -12.65 -11.13 8.10
N ILE A 186 -11.88 -12.12 8.55
CA ILE A 186 -11.22 -12.09 9.87
C ILE A 186 -10.21 -10.93 9.93
N LEU A 187 -9.48 -10.67 8.84
CA LEU A 187 -8.44 -9.65 8.71
C LEU A 187 -8.97 -8.22 8.96
N PHE A 188 -10.27 -7.99 8.80
CA PHE A 188 -10.94 -6.73 9.17
C PHE A 188 -10.60 -6.30 10.60
N ALA A 189 -10.78 -7.18 11.57
CA ALA A 189 -10.63 -6.86 12.99
C ALA A 189 -9.20 -6.42 13.38
N PRO A 190 -8.13 -7.16 13.06
CA PRO A 190 -6.77 -6.73 13.40
C PRO A 190 -6.31 -5.54 12.55
N SER A 191 -6.83 -5.36 11.33
CA SER A 191 -6.55 -4.17 10.54
C SER A 191 -7.09 -2.92 11.22
N TRP A 192 -8.36 -2.93 11.62
CA TRP A 192 -8.97 -1.84 12.39
C TRP A 192 -8.35 -1.65 13.77
N GLY A 193 -7.80 -2.69 14.38
CA GLY A 193 -6.97 -2.57 15.58
C GLY A 193 -5.83 -1.56 15.40
N GLY A 194 -5.20 -1.50 14.23
CA GLY A 194 -4.19 -0.48 13.89
C GLY A 194 -4.76 0.93 13.81
N MET A 195 -5.88 1.10 13.10
CA MET A 195 -6.59 2.39 12.98
C MET A 195 -7.00 2.92 14.35
N ILE A 196 -7.67 2.09 15.15
CA ILE A 196 -8.16 2.45 16.48
C ILE A 196 -6.99 2.85 17.37
N ASN A 197 -5.89 2.10 17.37
CA ASN A 197 -4.72 2.45 18.20
C ASN A 197 -4.12 3.80 17.78
N GLY A 198 -4.00 4.05 16.48
CA GLY A 198 -3.52 5.32 15.94
C GLY A 198 -4.45 6.49 16.26
N ILE A 199 -5.74 6.37 15.97
CA ILE A 199 -6.74 7.44 16.19
C ILE A 199 -6.93 7.72 17.68
N MET A 200 -7.08 6.68 18.52
CA MET A 200 -7.31 6.87 19.94
C MET A 200 -6.09 7.43 20.67
N THR A 201 -4.89 7.32 20.09
CA THR A 201 -3.69 8.00 20.57
C THR A 201 -3.84 9.54 20.50
N LEU A 202 -4.68 10.05 19.60
CA LEU A 202 -5.02 11.48 19.55
C LEU A 202 -6.11 11.91 20.56
N SER A 203 -6.67 11.01 21.36
CA SER A 203 -7.68 11.37 22.36
C SER A 203 -7.16 12.48 23.28
N GLY A 204 -7.90 13.59 23.37
CA GLY A 204 -7.51 14.80 24.09
C GLY A 204 -6.51 15.71 23.34
N ALA A 205 -6.05 15.35 22.15
CA ALA A 205 -5.19 16.16 21.27
C ALA A 205 -5.89 16.61 19.97
N TRP A 206 -7.18 16.31 19.80
CA TRP A 206 -7.97 16.65 18.60
C TRP A 206 -7.92 18.14 18.21
N HIS A 207 -7.78 19.05 19.18
CA HIS A 207 -7.62 20.48 18.92
C HIS A 207 -6.39 20.80 18.04
N LYS A 208 -5.33 19.97 18.10
CA LYS A 208 -4.14 20.12 17.26
C LYS A 208 -4.42 19.93 15.78
N LEU A 209 -5.49 19.22 15.40
CA LEU A 209 -5.88 19.12 13.99
C LEU A 209 -6.28 20.46 13.38
N ARG A 210 -6.54 21.51 14.17
CA ARG A 210 -6.80 22.84 13.61
C ARG A 210 -5.52 23.59 13.27
N THR A 211 -4.41 23.25 13.93
CA THR A 211 -3.17 24.04 13.90
C THR A 211 -1.99 23.29 13.30
N ASP A 212 -2.01 21.96 13.24
CA ASP A 212 -0.91 21.12 12.79
C ASP A 212 -1.29 20.30 11.54
N PRO A 213 -0.88 20.74 10.34
CA PRO A 213 -1.18 20.04 9.09
C PRO A 213 -0.46 18.71 8.95
N ILE A 214 0.67 18.50 9.66
CA ILE A 214 1.35 17.20 9.68
C ILE A 214 0.44 16.17 10.35
N LEU A 215 -0.20 16.56 11.46
CA LEU A 215 -1.13 15.69 12.16
C LEU A 215 -2.42 15.45 11.35
N LYS A 216 -2.87 16.41 10.53
CA LYS A 216 -3.97 16.19 9.56
C LYS A 216 -3.64 15.06 8.60
N PHE A 217 -2.46 15.08 7.97
CA PHE A 217 -2.01 14.00 7.10
C PHE A 217 -2.05 12.65 7.82
N LEU A 218 -1.44 12.56 9.01
CA LEU A 218 -1.37 11.30 9.76
C LEU A 218 -2.75 10.77 10.18
N VAL A 219 -3.70 11.63 10.52
CA VAL A 219 -5.07 11.21 10.90
C VAL A 219 -5.89 10.83 9.70
N VAL A 220 -5.91 11.64 8.64
CA VAL A 220 -6.66 11.32 7.42
C VAL A 220 -6.08 10.07 6.76
N SER A 221 -4.78 9.86 6.86
CA SER A 221 -4.13 8.60 6.52
C SER A 221 -4.78 7.41 7.22
N LEU A 222 -4.95 7.48 8.54
CA LEU A 222 -5.61 6.43 9.32
C LEU A 222 -7.08 6.25 8.94
N SER A 223 -7.77 7.32 8.54
CA SER A 223 -9.15 7.24 8.02
C SER A 223 -9.22 6.46 6.71
N PHE A 224 -8.34 6.75 5.74
CA PHE A 224 -8.27 5.98 4.49
C PHE A 224 -7.79 4.55 4.69
N TYR A 225 -6.91 4.32 5.66
CA TYR A 225 -6.53 2.96 6.08
C TYR A 225 -7.72 2.19 6.63
N GLY A 226 -8.48 2.78 7.56
CA GLY A 226 -9.71 2.17 8.07
C GLY A 226 -10.74 1.90 6.98
N MET A 227 -10.91 2.85 6.07
CA MET A 227 -11.81 2.71 4.92
C MET A 227 -11.40 1.57 4.00
N SER A 228 -10.17 1.57 3.50
CA SER A 228 -9.67 0.54 2.57
C SER A 228 -9.61 -0.83 3.24
N THR A 229 -9.23 -0.92 4.52
CA THR A 229 -9.23 -2.18 5.27
C THR A 229 -10.61 -2.64 5.75
N PHE A 230 -11.65 -1.85 5.51
CA PHE A 230 -13.04 -2.29 5.56
C PHE A 230 -13.53 -2.73 4.17
N GLU A 231 -13.27 -1.91 3.16
CA GLU A 231 -13.64 -2.19 1.76
C GLU A 231 -13.03 -3.51 1.25
N GLY A 232 -11.75 -3.77 1.54
CA GLY A 232 -11.08 -5.00 1.11
C GLY A 232 -11.79 -6.27 1.58
N PRO A 233 -12.05 -6.45 2.89
CA PRO A 233 -12.87 -7.54 3.40
C PRO A 233 -14.26 -7.63 2.75
N MET A 234 -14.92 -6.50 2.46
CA MET A 234 -16.20 -6.53 1.76
C MET A 234 -16.05 -7.04 0.32
N MET A 235 -15.03 -6.58 -0.42
CA MET A 235 -14.71 -7.05 -1.78
C MET A 235 -14.19 -8.50 -1.82
N SER A 236 -13.74 -9.04 -0.69
CA SER A 236 -13.36 -10.46 -0.56
C SER A 236 -14.54 -11.41 -0.39
N ILE A 237 -15.75 -10.90 -0.19
CA ILE A 237 -16.96 -11.71 -0.20
C ILE A 237 -17.23 -12.11 -1.65
N LYS A 238 -17.30 -13.41 -1.96
CA LYS A 238 -17.48 -13.91 -3.33
C LYS A 238 -18.57 -13.14 -4.10
N SER A 239 -19.76 -12.95 -3.52
CA SER A 239 -20.86 -12.23 -4.18
C SER A 239 -20.58 -10.76 -4.49
N VAL A 240 -19.79 -10.07 -3.66
CA VAL A 240 -19.34 -8.69 -3.94
C VAL A 240 -18.24 -8.71 -4.99
N ASN A 241 -17.32 -9.68 -4.90
CA ASN A 241 -16.25 -9.87 -5.86
C ASN A 241 -16.77 -10.15 -7.27
N ALA A 242 -17.88 -10.89 -7.40
CA ALA A 242 -18.54 -11.12 -8.68
C ALA A 242 -18.92 -9.82 -9.42
N LEU A 243 -19.09 -8.71 -8.69
CA LEU A 243 -19.31 -7.38 -9.26
C LEU A 243 -18.01 -6.55 -9.35
N SER A 244 -17.12 -6.63 -8.36
CA SER A 244 -15.95 -5.76 -8.27
C SER A 244 -14.74 -6.27 -9.07
N HIS A 245 -14.67 -7.57 -9.36
CA HIS A 245 -13.54 -8.19 -10.06
C HIS A 245 -13.46 -7.68 -11.51
N TYR A 246 -12.23 -7.42 -11.97
CA TYR A 246 -11.92 -6.79 -13.27
C TYR A 246 -12.50 -5.39 -13.53
N THR A 247 -13.22 -4.79 -12.59
CA THR A 247 -13.75 -3.42 -12.74
C THR A 247 -12.81 -2.38 -12.13
N ASP A 248 -13.06 -1.12 -12.47
CA ASP A 248 -12.40 0.04 -11.87
C ASP A 248 -12.59 0.13 -10.34
N TRP A 249 -13.51 -0.64 -9.74
CA TRP A 249 -13.64 -0.69 -8.28
C TRP A 249 -12.35 -1.19 -7.64
N THR A 250 -11.73 -2.23 -8.20
CA THR A 250 -10.42 -2.73 -7.71
C THR A 250 -9.35 -1.64 -7.76
N VAL A 251 -9.37 -0.80 -8.81
CA VAL A 251 -8.48 0.36 -8.93
C VAL A 251 -8.80 1.40 -7.85
N GLY A 252 -10.08 1.72 -7.63
CA GLY A 252 -10.51 2.64 -6.58
C GLY A 252 -10.06 2.19 -5.19
N HIS A 253 -10.22 0.90 -4.89
CA HIS A 253 -9.76 0.27 -3.65
C HIS A 253 -8.24 0.37 -3.48
N PHE A 254 -7.47 0.01 -4.52
CA PHE A 254 -6.02 0.10 -4.46
C PHE A 254 -5.56 1.53 -4.20
N TYR A 255 -6.09 2.51 -4.93
CA TYR A 255 -5.67 3.91 -4.80
C TYR A 255 -6.17 4.55 -3.50
N SER A 256 -7.30 4.10 -2.91
CA SER A 256 -7.72 4.54 -1.58
C SER A 256 -6.69 4.17 -0.50
N GLY A 257 -6.14 2.96 -0.56
CA GLY A 257 -5.03 2.53 0.27
C GLY A 257 -3.68 3.17 -0.10
N ALA A 258 -3.33 3.21 -1.39
CA ALA A 258 -2.02 3.65 -1.83
C ALA A 258 -1.80 5.16 -1.68
N LEU A 259 -2.78 5.99 -2.03
CA LEU A 259 -2.65 7.44 -1.95
C LEU A 259 -3.20 7.99 -0.64
N GLY A 260 -4.35 7.47 -0.21
CA GLY A 260 -5.04 7.93 0.99
C GLY A 260 -4.37 7.47 2.28
N TRP A 261 -3.92 6.21 2.35
CA TRP A 261 -3.16 5.68 3.49
C TRP A 261 -1.65 5.84 3.29
N VAL A 262 -1.04 5.06 2.39
CA VAL A 262 0.43 5.01 2.25
C VAL A 262 1.02 6.38 1.95
N GLY A 263 0.49 7.09 0.95
CA GLY A 263 0.95 8.42 0.61
C GLY A 263 0.86 9.41 1.77
N PHE A 264 -0.29 9.49 2.46
CA PHE A 264 -0.47 10.48 3.53
C PHE A 264 0.36 10.18 4.77
N VAL A 265 0.55 8.92 5.17
CA VAL A 265 1.46 8.60 6.28
C VAL A 265 2.90 8.94 5.89
N ILE A 266 3.32 8.71 4.64
CA ILE A 266 4.64 9.14 4.15
C ILE A 266 4.75 10.67 4.25
N PHE A 267 3.75 11.41 3.77
CA PHE A 267 3.81 12.87 3.76
C PHE A 267 3.94 13.43 5.18
N GLY A 268 3.08 12.98 6.10
CA GLY A 268 3.17 13.37 7.51
C GLY A 268 4.51 12.98 8.14
N SER A 269 4.96 11.75 7.90
CA SER A 269 6.24 11.24 8.44
C SER A 269 7.44 12.02 7.91
N MET A 270 7.45 12.36 6.62
CA MET A 270 8.55 13.09 6.02
C MET A 270 8.54 14.56 6.41
N TYR A 271 7.38 15.22 6.51
CA TYR A 271 7.29 16.57 7.06
C TYR A 271 7.73 16.65 8.53
N TYR A 272 7.54 15.57 9.29
CA TYR A 272 8.13 15.45 10.62
C TYR A 272 9.66 15.25 10.56
N LEU A 273 10.11 14.32 9.74
CA LEU A 273 11.47 13.80 9.76
C LEU A 273 12.48 14.77 9.14
N ILE A 274 12.18 15.35 7.98
CA ILE A 274 13.13 16.13 7.17
C ILE A 274 13.75 17.30 7.97
N PRO A 275 12.99 18.18 8.65
CA PRO A 275 13.61 19.27 9.41
C PRO A 275 14.65 18.77 10.40
N ARG A 276 14.32 17.69 11.13
CA ARG A 276 15.16 17.12 12.19
C ARG A 276 16.44 16.49 11.65
N LEU A 277 16.40 15.88 10.47
CA LEU A 277 17.59 15.34 9.81
C LEU A 277 18.56 16.45 9.37
N PHE A 278 18.05 17.63 9.03
CA PHE A 278 18.83 18.77 8.57
C PHE A 278 19.00 19.85 9.65
N GLY A 279 18.90 19.49 10.94
CA GLY A 279 19.17 20.41 12.06
C GLY A 279 18.16 21.56 12.23
N ARG A 280 17.01 21.49 11.56
CA ARG A 280 15.92 22.47 11.63
C ARG A 280 14.84 22.03 12.61
N LYS A 281 14.17 23.01 13.23
CA LYS A 281 13.05 22.74 14.15
C LYS A 281 11.75 22.39 13.42
N GLU A 282 11.54 22.99 12.25
CA GLU A 282 10.32 22.87 11.45
C GLU A 282 10.61 23.00 9.95
N MET A 283 9.62 22.65 9.13
CA MET A 283 9.66 22.83 7.68
C MET A 283 9.69 24.31 7.29
N TYR A 284 10.21 24.61 6.11
CA TYR A 284 10.30 25.97 5.57
C TYR A 284 8.97 26.73 5.58
N SER A 285 7.85 26.09 5.22
CA SER A 285 6.53 26.69 5.29
C SER A 285 5.45 25.69 5.72
N VAL A 286 4.83 25.95 6.87
CA VAL A 286 3.67 25.19 7.37
C VAL A 286 2.43 25.42 6.49
N LYS A 287 2.29 26.63 5.91
CA LYS A 287 1.19 26.95 4.99
C LYS A 287 1.22 26.07 3.74
N LEU A 288 2.40 25.76 3.20
CA LEU A 288 2.53 24.85 2.06
C LEU A 288 2.16 23.41 2.40
N ILE A 289 2.37 22.98 3.66
CA ILE A 289 1.91 21.66 4.13
C ILE A 289 0.38 21.63 4.16
N GLU A 290 -0.26 22.68 4.68
CA GLU A 290 -1.72 22.81 4.69
C GLU A 290 -2.31 22.83 3.27
N THR A 291 -1.71 23.59 2.36
CA THR A 291 -2.13 23.62 0.95
C THR A 291 -1.96 22.26 0.28
N HIS A 292 -0.82 21.59 0.51
CA HIS A 292 -0.60 20.24 0.03
C HIS A 292 -1.67 19.28 0.56
N PHE A 293 -1.99 19.34 1.86
CA PHE A 293 -3.02 18.51 2.48
C PHE A 293 -4.36 18.63 1.76
N TRP A 294 -4.85 19.85 1.51
CA TRP A 294 -6.14 20.03 0.84
C TRP A 294 -6.13 19.60 -0.62
N ILE A 295 -5.10 19.97 -1.39
CA ILE A 295 -4.99 19.60 -2.80
C ILE A 295 -4.93 18.09 -2.96
N ALA A 296 -4.11 17.41 -2.14
CA ALA A 296 -3.98 15.97 -2.18
C ALA A 296 -5.27 15.27 -1.70
N THR A 297 -5.94 15.80 -0.67
CA THR A 297 -7.22 15.25 -0.16
C THR A 297 -8.34 15.35 -1.18
N ILE A 298 -8.49 16.50 -1.82
CA ILE A 298 -9.48 16.69 -2.90
C ILE A 298 -9.14 15.77 -4.08
N GLY A 299 -7.86 15.70 -4.45
CA GLY A 299 -7.38 14.83 -5.53
C GLY A 299 -7.74 13.36 -5.32
N ILE A 300 -7.47 12.83 -4.12
CA ILE A 300 -7.78 11.42 -3.82
C ILE A 300 -9.28 11.15 -3.70
N VAL A 301 -10.06 12.07 -3.13
CA VAL A 301 -11.53 11.90 -3.05
C VAL A 301 -12.15 11.86 -4.45
N LEU A 302 -11.73 12.74 -5.36
CA LEU A 302 -12.17 12.71 -6.75
C LEU A 302 -11.79 11.40 -7.45
N TYR A 303 -10.55 10.93 -7.23
CA TYR A 303 -10.05 9.68 -7.80
C TYR A 303 -10.94 8.51 -7.37
N ILE A 304 -11.12 8.31 -6.05
CA ILE A 304 -11.85 7.17 -5.52
C ILE A 304 -13.33 7.23 -5.91
N ALA A 305 -13.96 8.39 -5.80
CA ALA A 305 -15.38 8.55 -6.17
C ALA A 305 -15.61 8.17 -7.64
N SER A 306 -14.73 8.60 -8.55
CA SER A 306 -14.83 8.24 -9.97
C SER A 306 -14.67 6.73 -10.22
N MET A 307 -13.78 6.07 -9.48
CA MET A 307 -13.51 4.64 -9.64
C MET A 307 -14.60 3.76 -9.03
N TRP A 308 -15.22 4.16 -7.91
CA TRP A 308 -16.41 3.45 -7.40
C TRP A 308 -17.57 3.53 -8.39
N ILE A 309 -17.87 4.72 -8.91
CA ILE A 309 -18.97 4.88 -9.84
C ILE A 309 -18.69 4.10 -11.13
N SER A 310 -17.49 4.22 -11.71
CA SER A 310 -17.09 3.46 -12.90
C SER A 310 -17.13 1.95 -12.66
N GLY A 311 -16.61 1.49 -11.52
CA GLY A 311 -16.50 0.07 -11.21
C GLY A 311 -17.85 -0.60 -10.98
N VAL A 312 -18.73 0.01 -10.19
CA VAL A 312 -20.10 -0.50 -9.99
C VAL A 312 -20.87 -0.48 -11.32
N MET A 313 -20.75 0.60 -12.09
CA MET A 313 -21.37 0.69 -13.41
C MET A 313 -20.89 -0.41 -14.36
N GLN A 314 -19.57 -0.65 -14.45
CA GLN A 314 -19.00 -1.72 -15.28
C GLN A 314 -19.55 -3.10 -14.87
N GLY A 315 -19.48 -3.43 -13.59
CA GLY A 315 -19.97 -4.71 -13.08
C GLY A 315 -21.46 -4.91 -13.39
N LEU A 316 -22.29 -3.88 -13.20
CA LEU A 316 -23.72 -3.93 -13.52
C LEU A 316 -23.97 -4.06 -15.02
N MET A 317 -23.25 -3.31 -15.86
CA MET A 317 -23.43 -3.36 -17.31
C MET A 317 -22.99 -4.72 -17.90
N TRP A 318 -21.90 -5.30 -17.40
CA TRP A 318 -21.39 -6.59 -17.89
C TRP A 318 -22.28 -7.77 -17.49
N GLY A 319 -22.95 -7.68 -16.34
CA GLY A 319 -23.90 -8.68 -15.86
C GLY A 319 -25.36 -8.43 -16.26
N ALA A 320 -25.67 -7.34 -16.99
CA ALA A 320 -27.04 -6.97 -17.32
C ALA A 320 -27.64 -7.87 -18.41
N LEU A 321 -28.84 -8.39 -18.12
CA LEU A 321 -29.63 -9.20 -19.04
C LEU A 321 -30.96 -8.52 -19.34
N ASN A 322 -31.39 -8.61 -20.59
CA ASN A 322 -32.75 -8.26 -21.00
C ASN A 322 -33.74 -9.31 -20.49
N ASP A 323 -35.04 -9.01 -20.56
CA ASP A 323 -36.11 -9.94 -20.16
C ASP A 323 -36.08 -11.26 -20.95
N ASP A 324 -35.46 -11.27 -22.14
CA ASP A 324 -35.28 -12.45 -23.00
C ASP A 324 -33.98 -13.25 -22.71
N GLY A 325 -33.18 -12.82 -21.74
CA GLY A 325 -31.92 -13.46 -21.35
C GLY A 325 -30.71 -13.08 -22.21
N THR A 326 -30.84 -12.19 -23.19
CA THR A 326 -29.70 -11.65 -23.94
C THR A 326 -28.94 -10.58 -23.14
N LEU A 327 -27.64 -10.40 -23.41
CA LEU A 327 -26.86 -9.33 -22.78
C LEU A 327 -27.39 -7.94 -23.19
N THR A 328 -27.70 -7.08 -22.22
CA THR A 328 -28.25 -5.75 -22.47
C THR A 328 -27.24 -4.81 -23.11
N TYR A 329 -25.98 -4.86 -22.68
CA TYR A 329 -24.93 -3.95 -23.12
C TYR A 329 -23.79 -4.69 -23.81
N SER A 330 -23.29 -4.12 -24.88
CA SER A 330 -21.99 -4.48 -25.44
C SER A 330 -20.85 -3.99 -24.53
N PHE A 331 -19.70 -4.66 -24.59
CA PHE A 331 -18.53 -4.23 -23.83
C PHE A 331 -18.11 -2.78 -24.18
N VAL A 332 -18.18 -2.40 -25.45
CA VAL A 332 -17.79 -1.05 -25.92
C VAL A 332 -18.68 0.05 -25.30
N GLU A 333 -19.95 -0.22 -25.05
CA GLU A 333 -20.83 0.74 -24.36
C GLU A 333 -20.36 1.01 -22.93
N SER A 334 -19.96 -0.03 -22.19
CA SER A 334 -19.39 0.12 -20.84
C SER A 334 -18.11 0.97 -20.87
N VAL A 335 -17.23 0.74 -21.85
CA VAL A 335 -15.98 1.51 -22.03
C VAL A 335 -16.30 2.98 -22.32
N LYS A 336 -17.26 3.23 -23.22
CA LYS A 336 -17.68 4.59 -23.58
C LYS A 336 -18.21 5.35 -22.36
N GLN A 337 -19.03 4.69 -21.53
CA GLN A 337 -19.54 5.28 -20.29
C GLN A 337 -18.42 5.53 -19.27
N SER A 338 -17.40 4.67 -19.20
CA SER A 338 -16.26 4.85 -18.29
C SER A 338 -15.37 6.06 -18.60
N MET A 339 -15.41 6.60 -19.83
CA MET A 339 -14.52 7.70 -20.25
C MET A 339 -14.66 8.97 -19.41
N ILE A 340 -15.86 9.32 -18.95
CA ILE A 340 -16.05 10.49 -18.08
C ILE A 340 -15.35 10.30 -16.73
N PHE A 341 -15.42 9.08 -16.17
CA PHE A 341 -14.77 8.76 -14.90
C PHE A 341 -13.24 8.71 -15.06
N TYR A 342 -12.73 8.33 -16.23
CA TYR A 342 -11.29 8.42 -16.51
C TYR A 342 -10.77 9.85 -16.55
N GLN A 343 -11.57 10.81 -17.04
CA GLN A 343 -11.21 12.24 -16.99
C GLN A 343 -11.21 12.78 -15.56
N ILE A 344 -12.19 12.39 -14.73
CA ILE A 344 -12.24 12.77 -13.31
C ILE A 344 -11.06 12.17 -12.55
N ARG A 345 -10.78 10.88 -12.77
CA ARG A 345 -9.61 10.17 -12.21
C ARG A 345 -8.31 10.88 -12.55
N PHE A 346 -8.11 11.21 -13.83
CA PHE A 346 -6.92 11.93 -14.29
C PHE A 346 -6.77 13.27 -13.59
N THR A 347 -7.86 14.05 -13.49
CA THR A 347 -7.87 15.33 -12.79
C THR A 347 -7.53 15.18 -11.30
N GLY A 348 -8.12 14.19 -10.63
CA GLY A 348 -7.82 13.88 -9.22
C GLY A 348 -6.36 13.49 -9.00
N GLY A 349 -5.82 12.65 -9.88
CA GLY A 349 -4.41 12.28 -9.87
C GLY A 349 -3.47 13.46 -10.11
N LEU A 350 -3.84 14.37 -11.03
CA LEU A 350 -3.07 15.57 -11.32
C LEU A 350 -3.03 16.55 -10.15
N LEU A 351 -4.15 16.71 -9.43
CA LEU A 351 -4.16 17.46 -8.16
C LEU A 351 -3.21 16.83 -7.14
N TYR A 352 -3.28 15.51 -6.95
CA TYR A 352 -2.38 14.81 -6.03
C TYR A 352 -0.89 15.01 -6.41
N LEU A 353 -0.57 14.95 -7.70
CA LEU A 353 0.77 15.23 -8.23
C LEU A 353 1.21 16.68 -7.97
N VAL A 354 0.33 17.67 -8.15
CA VAL A 354 0.61 19.07 -7.78
C VAL A 354 0.93 19.18 -6.29
N GLY A 355 0.21 18.44 -5.44
CA GLY A 355 0.54 18.30 -4.02
C GLY A 355 1.97 17.81 -3.78
N MET A 356 2.39 16.77 -4.50
CA MET A 356 3.76 16.25 -4.45
C MET A 356 4.82 17.27 -4.88
N LEU A 357 4.53 18.08 -5.90
CA LEU A 357 5.44 19.16 -6.32
C LEU A 357 5.58 20.25 -5.24
N LEU A 358 4.49 20.61 -4.55
CA LEU A 358 4.52 21.52 -3.40
C LEU A 358 5.36 20.94 -2.25
N MET A 359 5.21 19.64 -1.98
CA MET A 359 6.02 18.93 -0.98
C MET A 359 7.50 18.95 -1.34
N ALA A 360 7.86 18.60 -2.57
CA ALA A 360 9.23 18.60 -3.05
C ALA A 360 9.87 19.99 -2.91
N TYR A 361 9.17 21.04 -3.34
CA TYR A 361 9.62 22.42 -3.18
C TYR A 361 9.83 22.81 -1.71
N ASN A 362 8.86 22.51 -0.83
CA ASN A 362 8.95 22.85 0.59
C ASN A 362 10.12 22.11 1.28
N MET A 363 10.33 20.84 0.93
CA MET A 363 11.46 20.05 1.41
C MET A 363 12.79 20.60 0.92
N TYR A 364 12.91 20.89 -0.39
CA TYR A 364 14.10 21.50 -0.96
C TYR A 364 14.47 22.80 -0.25
N ARG A 365 13.50 23.70 -0.03
CA ARG A 365 13.73 24.96 0.70
C ARG A 365 14.13 24.74 2.16
N THR A 366 13.64 23.68 2.79
CA THR A 366 14.02 23.31 4.17
C THR A 366 15.45 22.82 4.22
N ILE A 367 15.82 21.95 3.28
CA ILE A 367 17.16 21.36 3.16
C ILE A 367 18.19 22.42 2.80
N ALA A 368 17.90 23.29 1.82
CA ALA A 368 18.83 24.33 1.37
C ALA A 368 19.07 25.45 2.42
N ALA A 369 18.21 25.54 3.44
CA ALA A 369 18.33 26.53 4.51
C ALA A 369 18.94 25.96 5.80
N GLY A 370 19.27 24.67 5.84
CA GLY A 370 20.00 23.99 6.92
C GLY A 370 21.39 23.60 6.44
#